data_AF-A0A3D2RMR8-F1
#
_entry.id   AF-A0A3D2RMR8-F1
#
_cell.length_a   1.000
_cell.length_b   1.000
_cell.length_c   1.000
_cell.angle_alpha   90.00
_cell.angle_beta   90.00
_cell.angle_gamma   90.00
#
_symmetry.space_group_name_H-M   'P 1'
#
loop_
_entity.id
_entity.type
_entity.pdbx_description
1 polymer ?
#
loop_
_entity_poly.entity_id
_entity_poly.type
_entity_poly.pdbx_seq_one_letter_code
_entity_poly.pdbx_strand_id
1 'polypeptide(L)'
;MDCLEMSNEENYAFDVAGYLVVRGILKQGEIERLNQAIDAQGEYEGVLSWPEQRREPFRNLLVHPVLVWYLNQICGMGFRLESLPRVLSDDSASNTPFSYRFLDKGDEPRNQSTGYFHQGSRRACQMVRCLWALTDVPAGSGGPIVIPCTHKSNVSTPEDLLDGSDDMGLGKQLVLEAGDLVILADPIVRGLQPWASDTPLRLLEYTFAARGAISKAGTGPKTETDSYPEWMNELDHATKAVLYQPGYKSSTPPETLIVRGDKTDVANHRDLIHPSILKQDETSEINYKEFYYWDLCGHLVIRNIMTDTDLELANEAIDKFAEQIVRGDEELARDSKSLAGKGRPLLPKLMELPKPYCEPFRRMVAHPAIVKRLTWMGGSGFRCGQPTGFVSDQGSTGHSLHDANEPLVPSRSYVYKNGRSYCEAVTVTWQLRDVTEKDGGFACVPGSHKAKYRVPEGIRSCDDNMDLIVHPTFKAGDVLFFMDGAQTHGALAWHTELSRRGVLIKYSSRNFNRLGGDMCDPHNRWGNVVEGMSDEQMAVMRGPDRDNHNGNVPRLEIENGGVRVSYERSGGLYSAATPNAPVAKS
;
A
#
# COMPACT_ATOMS: atom_id res chain seq x y z
N MET A 1 20.24 -6.17 -20.30
CA MET A 1 19.90 -6.22 -18.86
C MET A 1 20.90 -7.15 -18.24
N ASP A 2 21.84 -6.61 -17.47
CA ASP A 2 22.99 -7.35 -16.93
C ASP A 2 22.77 -7.82 -15.48
N CYS A 3 21.59 -7.58 -14.89
CA CYS A 3 21.23 -8.10 -13.58
C CYS A 3 20.36 -9.36 -13.68
N LEU A 4 20.59 -10.29 -12.75
CA LEU A 4 19.93 -11.59 -12.72
C LEU A 4 18.52 -11.53 -12.09
N GLU A 5 18.22 -10.47 -11.34
CA GLU A 5 16.99 -10.30 -10.55
C GLU A 5 16.51 -8.84 -10.60
N MET A 6 15.21 -8.62 -10.36
CA MET A 6 14.68 -7.26 -10.18
C MET A 6 15.38 -6.54 -9.03
N SER A 7 15.64 -5.24 -9.21
CA SER A 7 16.17 -4.37 -8.16
C SER A 7 15.20 -4.30 -6.96
N ASN A 8 15.70 -3.85 -5.80
CA ASN A 8 14.82 -3.66 -4.64
C ASN A 8 13.76 -2.58 -4.90
N GLU A 9 14.12 -1.55 -5.66
CA GLU A 9 13.27 -0.47 -6.14
C GLU A 9 12.07 -1.02 -6.93
N GLU A 10 12.33 -1.80 -7.98
CA GLU A 10 11.28 -2.41 -8.80
C GLU A 10 10.43 -3.40 -8.00
N ASN A 11 11.07 -4.21 -7.14
CA ASN A 11 10.36 -5.15 -6.29
C ASN A 11 9.42 -4.43 -5.31
N TYR A 12 9.90 -3.36 -4.66
CA TYR A 12 9.13 -2.54 -3.74
C TYR A 12 7.99 -1.82 -4.46
N ALA A 13 8.25 -1.22 -5.62
CA ALA A 13 7.25 -0.50 -6.39
C ALA A 13 6.12 -1.42 -6.87
N PHE A 14 6.44 -2.60 -7.43
CA PHE A 14 5.42 -3.58 -7.81
C PHE A 14 4.65 -4.11 -6.60
N ASP A 15 5.34 -4.42 -5.50
CA ASP A 15 4.70 -4.93 -4.28
C ASP A 15 3.75 -3.92 -3.65
N VAL A 16 4.11 -2.64 -3.61
CA VAL A 16 3.32 -1.60 -2.95
C VAL A 16 2.23 -1.06 -3.87
N ALA A 17 2.56 -0.68 -5.10
CA ALA A 17 1.61 -0.05 -6.02
C ALA A 17 0.77 -1.05 -6.82
N GLY A 18 1.28 -2.26 -7.05
CA GLY A 18 0.63 -3.29 -7.88
C GLY A 18 0.96 -3.19 -9.37
N TYR A 19 1.87 -2.27 -9.74
CA TYR A 19 2.31 -2.09 -11.12
C TYR A 19 3.73 -1.53 -11.21
N LEU A 20 4.30 -1.64 -12.41
CA LEU A 20 5.56 -1.01 -12.83
C LEU A 20 5.38 -0.37 -14.21
N VAL A 21 6.05 0.75 -14.43
CA VAL A 21 6.23 1.33 -15.75
C VAL A 21 7.72 1.24 -16.10
N VAL A 22 8.04 0.43 -17.09
CA VAL A 22 9.40 0.24 -17.60
C VAL A 22 9.55 1.12 -18.84
N ARG A 23 10.39 2.15 -18.71
CA ARG A 23 10.44 3.26 -19.67
C ARG A 23 11.22 2.93 -20.95
N GLY A 24 10.74 3.41 -22.09
CA GLY A 24 11.49 3.47 -23.35
C GLY A 24 12.01 2.13 -23.88
N ILE A 25 11.24 1.06 -23.72
CA ILE A 25 11.67 -0.30 -24.07
C ILE A 25 11.61 -0.54 -25.59
N LEU A 26 10.52 -0.13 -26.25
CA LEU A 26 10.43 -0.21 -27.70
C LEU A 26 11.12 0.99 -28.33
N LYS A 27 11.93 0.74 -29.35
CA LYS A 27 12.57 1.81 -30.12
C LYS A 27 11.58 2.41 -31.12
N GLN A 28 11.85 3.64 -31.56
CA GLN A 28 11.03 4.36 -32.54
C GLN A 28 10.69 3.51 -33.78
N GLY A 29 11.66 2.81 -34.37
CA GLY A 29 11.43 1.95 -35.53
C GLY A 29 10.61 0.67 -35.24
N GLU A 30 10.51 0.22 -33.99
CA GLU A 30 9.58 -0.84 -33.58
C GLU A 30 8.16 -0.30 -33.44
N ILE A 31 8.01 0.88 -32.82
CA ILE A 31 6.73 1.58 -32.66
C ILE A 31 6.12 1.90 -34.03
N GLU A 32 6.91 2.45 -34.96
CA GLU A 32 6.49 2.76 -36.32
C GLU A 32 6.01 1.51 -37.07
N ARG A 33 6.72 0.39 -36.96
CA ARG A 33 6.33 -0.88 -37.59
C ARG A 33 5.01 -1.41 -37.03
N LEU A 34 4.80 -1.32 -35.72
CA LEU A 34 3.55 -1.73 -35.08
C LEU A 34 2.38 -0.83 -35.52
N ASN A 35 2.58 0.49 -35.50
CA ASN A 35 1.56 1.45 -35.93
C ASN A 35 1.20 1.28 -37.42
N GLN A 36 2.19 1.17 -38.31
CA GLN A 36 1.96 0.90 -39.73
C GLN A 36 1.21 -0.41 -39.98
N ALA A 37 1.46 -1.45 -39.18
CA ALA A 37 0.72 -2.71 -39.30
C ALA A 37 -0.75 -2.56 -38.88
N ILE A 38 -1.05 -1.77 -37.83
CA ILE A 38 -2.41 -1.42 -37.41
C ILE A 38 -3.12 -0.63 -38.52
N ASP A 39 -2.47 0.42 -39.02
CA ASP A 39 -3.00 1.30 -40.06
C ASP A 39 -3.29 0.55 -41.36
N ALA A 40 -2.38 -0.35 -41.77
CA ALA A 40 -2.54 -1.11 -43.00
C ALA A 40 -3.60 -2.22 -42.89
N GLN A 41 -3.88 -2.72 -41.69
CA GLN A 41 -4.92 -3.72 -41.47
C GLN A 41 -6.31 -3.08 -41.33
N GLY A 42 -6.42 -1.97 -40.59
CA GLY A 42 -7.72 -1.35 -40.27
C GLY A 42 -8.57 -2.17 -39.30
N GLU A 43 -7.97 -3.14 -38.60
CA GLU A 43 -8.60 -3.98 -37.57
C GLU A 43 -7.79 -3.86 -36.27
N TYR A 44 -8.43 -4.20 -35.14
CA TYR A 44 -7.85 -4.02 -33.80
C TYR A 44 -7.79 -5.33 -32.98
N GLU A 45 -8.36 -6.42 -33.51
CA GLU A 45 -8.38 -7.74 -32.91
C GLU A 45 -7.66 -8.77 -33.80
N GLY A 46 -7.29 -9.92 -33.22
CA GLY A 46 -6.67 -11.00 -33.99
C GLY A 46 -5.26 -10.68 -34.50
N VAL A 47 -4.54 -9.77 -33.85
CA VAL A 47 -3.21 -9.30 -34.29
C VAL A 47 -2.19 -10.43 -34.50
N LEU A 48 -2.35 -11.57 -33.82
CA LEU A 48 -1.48 -12.75 -33.96
C LEU A 48 -1.83 -13.64 -35.17
N SER A 49 -2.98 -13.41 -35.80
CA SER A 49 -3.52 -14.17 -36.93
C SER A 49 -3.60 -13.37 -38.25
N TRP A 50 -3.24 -12.08 -38.24
CA TRP A 50 -3.13 -11.26 -39.44
C TRP A 50 -2.17 -11.85 -40.48
N PRO A 51 -2.18 -11.38 -41.75
CA PRO A 51 -1.22 -11.80 -42.76
C PRO A 51 0.23 -11.68 -42.28
N GLU A 52 1.10 -12.59 -42.71
CA GLU A 52 2.43 -12.82 -42.15
C GLU A 52 3.23 -11.54 -41.85
N GLN A 53 3.41 -10.66 -42.83
CA GLN A 53 4.18 -9.42 -42.65
C GLN A 53 3.60 -8.46 -41.60
N ARG A 54 2.30 -8.55 -41.30
CA ARG A 54 1.60 -7.67 -40.36
C ARG A 54 1.53 -8.26 -38.95
N ARG A 55 1.51 -9.58 -38.78
CA ARG A 55 1.40 -10.24 -37.46
C ARG A 55 2.73 -10.39 -36.72
N GLU A 56 3.86 -10.49 -37.44
CA GLU A 56 5.14 -10.83 -36.81
C GLU A 56 5.62 -9.77 -35.78
N PRO A 57 5.44 -8.45 -35.98
CA PRO A 57 5.74 -7.47 -34.94
C PRO A 57 5.03 -7.76 -33.60
N PHE A 58 3.74 -8.15 -33.63
CA PHE A 58 2.96 -8.47 -32.43
C PHE A 58 3.33 -9.83 -31.82
N ARG A 59 3.73 -10.81 -32.64
CA ARG A 59 4.22 -12.11 -32.16
C ARG A 59 5.58 -11.99 -31.48
N ASN A 60 6.46 -11.14 -32.00
CA ASN A 60 7.75 -10.86 -31.38
C ASN A 60 7.59 -10.29 -29.96
N LEU A 61 6.54 -9.50 -29.71
CA LEU A 61 6.24 -8.99 -28.37
C LEU A 61 5.87 -10.07 -27.35
N LEU A 62 5.34 -11.24 -27.76
CA LEU A 62 5.03 -12.35 -26.84
C LEU A 62 6.25 -12.84 -26.06
N VAL A 63 7.44 -12.66 -26.65
CA VAL A 63 8.72 -13.12 -26.11
C VAL A 63 9.75 -11.99 -26.09
N HIS A 64 9.30 -10.73 -26.03
CA HIS A 64 10.21 -9.60 -25.94
C HIS A 64 11.15 -9.79 -24.72
N PRO A 65 12.49 -9.72 -24.87
CA PRO A 65 13.42 -10.13 -23.82
C PRO A 65 13.18 -9.43 -22.47
N VAL A 66 12.82 -8.14 -22.51
CA VAL A 66 12.50 -7.37 -21.30
C VAL A 66 11.24 -7.90 -20.61
N LEU A 67 10.19 -8.16 -21.39
CA LEU A 67 8.93 -8.71 -20.87
C LEU A 67 9.15 -10.09 -20.26
N VAL A 68 9.83 -11.00 -20.98
CA VAL A 68 10.12 -12.36 -20.51
C VAL A 68 10.92 -12.32 -19.21
N TRP A 69 11.89 -11.42 -19.11
CA TRP A 69 12.68 -11.24 -17.90
C TRP A 69 11.80 -10.87 -16.69
N TYR A 70 10.95 -9.84 -16.79
CA TYR A 70 10.04 -9.49 -15.68
C TYR A 70 9.02 -10.59 -15.37
N LEU A 71 8.42 -11.22 -16.39
CA LEU A 71 7.43 -12.28 -16.17
C LEU A 71 8.01 -13.48 -15.42
N ASN A 72 9.26 -13.86 -15.69
CA ASN A 72 9.94 -14.92 -14.93
C ASN A 72 10.13 -14.55 -13.45
N GLN A 73 10.35 -13.28 -13.15
CA GLN A 73 10.53 -12.79 -11.78
C GLN A 73 9.19 -12.62 -11.05
N ILE A 74 8.10 -12.30 -11.77
CA ILE A 74 6.80 -11.96 -11.18
C ILE A 74 5.87 -13.18 -11.08
N CYS A 75 5.79 -14.03 -12.11
CA CYS A 75 4.90 -15.19 -12.13
C CYS A 75 5.51 -16.47 -11.50
N GLY A 76 6.82 -16.50 -11.26
CA GLY A 76 7.52 -17.65 -10.68
C GLY A 76 7.88 -18.71 -11.73
N MET A 77 7.44 -19.97 -11.55
CA MET A 77 7.84 -21.12 -12.39
C MET A 77 7.17 -21.11 -13.78
N GLY A 78 7.54 -20.14 -14.59
CA GLY A 78 7.09 -19.96 -15.97
C GLY A 78 5.69 -19.36 -16.10
N PHE A 79 5.42 -18.84 -17.29
CA PHE A 79 4.17 -18.20 -17.64
C PHE A 79 3.62 -18.73 -18.98
N ARG A 80 2.34 -18.45 -19.23
CA ARG A 80 1.63 -18.71 -20.48
C ARG A 80 0.78 -17.49 -20.84
N LEU A 81 0.41 -17.38 -22.12
CA LEU A 81 -0.60 -16.41 -22.53
C LEU A 81 -1.96 -16.82 -21.97
N GLU A 82 -2.68 -15.87 -21.38
CA GLU A 82 -4.00 -16.08 -20.78
C GLU A 82 -5.13 -15.57 -21.70
N SER A 83 -4.88 -14.50 -22.44
CA SER A 83 -5.84 -13.95 -23.39
C SER A 83 -5.09 -13.44 -24.61
N LEU A 84 -5.73 -13.56 -25.78
CA LEU A 84 -5.16 -13.05 -27.02
C LEU A 84 -4.96 -11.52 -26.90
N PRO A 85 -3.87 -10.99 -27.46
CA PRO A 85 -3.62 -9.57 -27.40
C PRO A 85 -4.63 -8.77 -28.22
N ARG A 86 -4.93 -7.57 -27.74
CA ARG A 86 -5.84 -6.62 -28.38
C ARG A 86 -5.22 -5.23 -28.44
N VAL A 87 -5.60 -4.47 -29.46
CA VAL A 87 -5.24 -3.06 -29.57
C VAL A 87 -6.35 -2.24 -28.93
N LEU A 88 -6.01 -1.44 -27.91
CA LEU A 88 -6.89 -0.43 -27.34
C LEU A 88 -6.63 0.88 -28.07
N SER A 89 -7.69 1.50 -28.59
CA SER A 89 -7.62 2.69 -29.42
C SER A 89 -8.84 3.60 -29.23
N ASP A 90 -8.68 4.89 -29.51
CA ASP A 90 -9.79 5.85 -29.58
C ASP A 90 -10.64 5.70 -30.86
N ASP A 91 -10.15 4.93 -31.84
CA ASP A 91 -10.95 4.52 -33.00
C ASP A 91 -12.11 3.61 -32.59
N SER A 92 -13.32 3.98 -33.01
CA SER A 92 -14.56 3.22 -32.78
C SER A 92 -14.49 1.75 -33.21
N ALA A 93 -13.74 1.42 -34.26
CA ALA A 93 -13.58 0.05 -34.75
C ALA A 93 -12.78 -0.85 -33.79
N SER A 94 -12.08 -0.26 -32.82
CA SER A 94 -11.38 -1.01 -31.77
C SER A 94 -12.30 -1.57 -30.69
N ASN A 95 -13.56 -1.10 -30.63
CA ASN A 95 -14.52 -1.44 -29.57
C ASN A 95 -13.93 -1.27 -28.15
N THR A 96 -13.03 -0.30 -27.99
CA THR A 96 -12.38 -0.03 -26.72
C THR A 96 -13.40 0.51 -25.70
N PRO A 97 -13.55 -0.15 -24.53
CA PRO A 97 -14.63 0.17 -23.59
C PRO A 97 -14.27 1.35 -22.68
N PHE A 98 -14.15 2.55 -23.24
CA PHE A 98 -13.91 3.76 -22.45
C PHE A 98 -15.04 4.00 -21.44
N SER A 99 -14.68 4.27 -20.20
CA SER A 99 -15.63 4.49 -19.11
C SER A 99 -14.98 5.18 -17.93
N TYR A 100 -15.78 5.95 -17.18
CA TYR A 100 -15.40 6.42 -15.85
C TYR A 100 -15.47 5.31 -14.79
N ARG A 101 -16.11 4.18 -15.11
CA ARG A 101 -16.20 3.00 -14.23
C ARG A 101 -14.87 2.25 -14.21
N PHE A 102 -14.52 1.75 -13.04
CA PHE A 102 -13.46 0.76 -12.89
C PHE A 102 -14.00 -0.66 -13.11
N LEU A 103 -13.09 -1.57 -13.47
CA LEU A 103 -13.38 -2.99 -13.47
C LEU A 103 -13.53 -3.49 -12.04
N ASP A 104 -14.51 -4.35 -11.80
CA ASP A 104 -14.68 -5.05 -10.53
C ASP A 104 -13.49 -5.99 -10.29
N LYS A 105 -12.54 -5.47 -9.52
CA LYS A 105 -11.21 -6.00 -9.23
C LYS A 105 -10.83 -5.59 -7.82
N GLY A 106 -9.66 -6.03 -7.38
CA GLY A 106 -9.20 -5.96 -6.00
C GLY A 106 -8.77 -7.35 -5.55
N ASP A 107 -8.36 -7.43 -4.28
CA ASP A 107 -7.91 -8.69 -3.68
C ASP A 107 -8.88 -9.23 -2.62
N GLU A 108 -10.04 -8.59 -2.41
CA GLU A 108 -11.09 -9.07 -1.49
C GLU A 108 -12.48 -9.10 -2.17
N PRO A 109 -13.11 -10.28 -2.33
CA PRO A 109 -12.57 -11.60 -1.97
C PRO A 109 -11.42 -12.02 -2.90
N ARG A 110 -10.37 -12.62 -2.33
CA ARG A 110 -9.19 -13.03 -3.09
C ARG A 110 -9.52 -14.10 -4.13
N ASN A 111 -9.24 -13.81 -5.40
CA ASN A 111 -9.29 -14.80 -6.48
C ASN A 111 -7.92 -15.47 -6.69
N GLN A 112 -7.82 -16.73 -6.27
CA GLN A 112 -6.59 -17.54 -6.34
C GLN A 112 -5.97 -17.63 -7.74
N SER A 113 -6.77 -17.59 -8.81
CA SER A 113 -6.28 -17.71 -10.20
C SER A 113 -5.60 -16.44 -10.72
N THR A 114 -5.81 -15.31 -10.05
CA THR A 114 -5.25 -14.00 -10.44
C THR A 114 -4.36 -13.37 -9.38
N GLY A 115 -4.46 -13.85 -8.13
CA GLY A 115 -3.92 -13.22 -6.93
C GLY A 115 -2.42 -12.93 -6.95
N TYR A 116 -2.04 -11.93 -6.16
CA TYR A 116 -0.66 -11.64 -5.80
C TYR A 116 -0.32 -12.30 -4.46
N PHE A 117 0.76 -13.07 -4.43
CA PHE A 117 1.23 -13.79 -3.26
C PHE A 117 2.66 -13.40 -2.95
N HIS A 118 2.93 -13.18 -1.67
CA HIS A 118 4.30 -13.01 -1.19
C HIS A 118 4.43 -13.56 0.23
N GLN A 119 5.23 -14.62 0.38
CA GLN A 119 5.51 -15.27 1.65
C GLN A 119 7.01 -15.60 1.75
N GLY A 120 7.66 -15.11 2.82
CA GLY A 120 9.11 -15.23 2.95
C GLY A 120 9.82 -14.56 1.78
N SER A 121 10.77 -15.26 1.16
CA SER A 121 11.50 -14.80 -0.02
C SER A 121 10.80 -15.12 -1.35
N ARG A 122 9.58 -15.67 -1.34
CA ARG A 122 8.89 -16.12 -2.55
C ARG A 122 7.71 -15.23 -2.87
N ARG A 123 7.78 -14.57 -4.03
CA ARG A 123 6.69 -13.84 -4.66
C ARG A 123 6.15 -14.61 -5.86
N ALA A 124 4.84 -14.60 -6.05
CA ALA A 124 4.19 -15.07 -7.26
C ALA A 124 2.91 -14.25 -7.52
N CYS A 125 2.77 -13.68 -8.71
CA CYS A 125 1.52 -13.13 -9.20
C CYS A 125 0.96 -14.09 -10.25
N GLN A 126 -0.23 -14.64 -9.97
CA GLN A 126 -0.81 -15.68 -10.81
C GLN A 126 -1.26 -15.16 -12.17
N MET A 127 -1.61 -13.87 -12.26
CA MET A 127 -1.95 -13.23 -13.52
C MET A 127 -1.37 -11.82 -13.61
N VAL A 128 -0.69 -11.54 -14.72
CA VAL A 128 -0.02 -10.28 -15.00
C VAL A 128 -0.54 -9.73 -16.31
N ARG A 129 -0.87 -8.44 -16.32
CA ARG A 129 -1.29 -7.72 -17.52
C ARG A 129 -0.22 -6.76 -17.95
N CYS A 130 0.09 -6.76 -19.24
CA CYS A 130 1.13 -5.94 -19.82
C CYS A 130 0.51 -5.00 -20.87
N LEU A 131 0.84 -3.71 -20.80
CA LEU A 131 0.43 -2.71 -21.78
C LEU A 131 1.68 -2.14 -22.45
N TRP A 132 1.78 -2.27 -23.77
CA TRP A 132 2.77 -1.54 -24.55
C TRP A 132 2.16 -0.24 -25.04
N ALA A 133 2.78 0.90 -24.73
CA ALA A 133 2.39 2.19 -25.27
C ALA A 133 2.95 2.34 -26.69
N LEU A 134 2.08 2.50 -27.69
CA LEU A 134 2.48 2.80 -29.07
C LEU A 134 2.33 4.28 -29.43
N THR A 135 1.66 5.03 -28.56
CA THR A 135 1.55 6.48 -28.58
C THR A 135 1.69 7.00 -27.16
N ASP A 136 1.99 8.30 -27.02
CA ASP A 136 2.08 8.95 -25.73
C ASP A 136 0.70 8.99 -25.05
N VAL A 137 0.73 8.89 -23.72
CA VAL A 137 -0.42 9.09 -22.83
C VAL A 137 -0.08 10.24 -21.88
N PRO A 138 -0.35 11.49 -22.26
CA PRO A 138 -0.09 12.66 -21.42
C PRO A 138 -0.96 12.70 -20.17
N ALA A 139 -0.51 13.43 -19.14
CA ALA A 139 -1.36 13.72 -17.99
C ALA A 139 -2.63 14.48 -18.41
N GLY A 140 -3.78 14.06 -17.88
CA GLY A 140 -5.08 14.66 -18.16
C GLY A 140 -5.75 14.24 -19.47
N SER A 141 -5.12 13.40 -20.30
CA SER A 141 -5.71 12.96 -21.57
C SER A 141 -6.72 11.81 -21.45
N GLY A 142 -6.88 11.23 -20.25
CA GLY A 142 -7.68 10.02 -20.03
C GLY A 142 -6.87 8.73 -20.26
N GLY A 143 -7.49 7.67 -20.77
CA GLY A 143 -6.82 6.41 -21.01
C GLY A 143 -6.56 5.60 -19.72
N PRO A 144 -5.45 4.85 -19.62
CA PRO A 144 -5.26 3.84 -18.58
C PRO A 144 -5.19 4.47 -17.19
N ILE A 145 -6.07 4.02 -16.30
CA ILE A 145 -6.13 4.44 -14.90
C ILE A 145 -6.09 3.22 -13.97
N VAL A 146 -5.43 3.35 -12.83
CA VAL A 146 -5.38 2.32 -11.79
C VAL A 146 -5.74 2.89 -10.44
N ILE A 147 -6.15 2.05 -9.51
CA ILE A 147 -6.15 2.37 -8.09
C ILE A 147 -4.99 1.60 -7.46
N PRO A 148 -3.88 2.28 -7.09
CA PRO A 148 -2.72 1.60 -6.53
C PRO A 148 -3.05 0.84 -5.25
N CYS A 149 -2.25 -0.18 -4.95
CA CYS A 149 -2.32 -0.98 -3.71
C CYS A 149 -3.50 -1.97 -3.59
N THR A 150 -4.49 -1.94 -4.49
CA THR A 150 -5.71 -2.77 -4.35
C THR A 150 -5.45 -4.27 -4.54
N HIS A 151 -4.34 -4.66 -5.17
CA HIS A 151 -3.91 -6.05 -5.35
C HIS A 151 -3.53 -6.75 -4.03
N LYS A 152 -3.46 -5.99 -2.93
CA LYS A 152 -3.31 -6.49 -1.56
C LYS A 152 -4.35 -5.88 -0.61
N SER A 153 -5.50 -5.42 -1.11
CA SER A 153 -6.58 -4.91 -0.25
C SER A 153 -7.15 -6.03 0.62
N ASN A 154 -7.39 -5.75 1.90
CA ASN A 154 -8.12 -6.67 2.79
C ASN A 154 -9.60 -6.28 2.94
N VAL A 155 -9.98 -5.13 2.40
CA VAL A 155 -11.34 -4.58 2.40
C VAL A 155 -11.80 -4.51 0.95
N SER A 156 -13.00 -5.00 0.64
CA SER A 156 -13.55 -4.93 -0.71
C SER A 156 -13.63 -3.49 -1.21
N THR A 157 -13.48 -3.31 -2.52
CA THR A 157 -13.58 -2.00 -3.16
C THR A 157 -15.03 -1.50 -3.08
N PRO A 158 -15.28 -0.26 -2.62
CA PRO A 158 -16.62 0.33 -2.61
C PRO A 158 -17.27 0.37 -3.99
N GLU A 159 -18.58 0.11 -4.07
CA GLU A 159 -19.32 0.07 -5.35
C GLU A 159 -19.39 1.45 -6.03
N ASP A 160 -19.52 2.52 -5.24
CA ASP A 160 -19.51 3.91 -5.72
C ASP A 160 -18.15 4.34 -6.28
N LEU A 161 -17.07 3.74 -5.80
CA LEU A 161 -15.75 3.87 -6.42
C LEU A 161 -15.68 3.10 -7.74
N LEU A 162 -16.20 1.87 -7.79
CA LEU A 162 -16.18 1.04 -9.00
C LEU A 162 -17.05 1.61 -10.13
N ASP A 163 -18.20 2.19 -9.82
CA ASP A 163 -19.07 2.81 -10.83
C ASP A 163 -18.67 4.25 -11.20
N GLY A 164 -17.67 4.81 -10.51
CA GLY A 164 -17.12 6.14 -10.78
C GLY A 164 -17.99 7.30 -10.24
N SER A 165 -18.98 7.03 -9.39
CA SER A 165 -19.78 8.07 -8.74
C SER A 165 -19.06 8.77 -7.59
N ASP A 166 -18.06 8.13 -6.97
CA ASP A 166 -17.14 8.74 -6.02
C ASP A 166 -15.70 8.23 -6.24
N ASP A 167 -14.83 9.05 -6.83
CA ASP A 167 -13.42 8.70 -7.08
C ASP A 167 -12.59 8.54 -5.79
N MET A 168 -13.06 9.10 -4.66
CA MET A 168 -12.33 9.13 -3.38
C MET A 168 -10.90 9.73 -3.46
N GLY A 169 -10.49 10.31 -4.59
CA GLY A 169 -9.13 10.76 -4.85
C GLY A 169 -8.11 9.62 -5.02
N LEU A 170 -8.56 8.41 -5.33
CA LEU A 170 -7.73 7.20 -5.33
C LEU A 170 -7.24 6.79 -6.73
N GLY A 171 -7.91 7.26 -7.78
CA GLY A 171 -7.52 6.98 -9.16
C GLY A 171 -6.19 7.63 -9.54
N LYS A 172 -5.29 6.86 -10.15
CA LYS A 172 -4.03 7.34 -10.73
C LYS A 172 -3.97 7.00 -12.21
N GLN A 173 -4.02 8.04 -13.06
CA GLN A 173 -3.77 7.89 -14.49
C GLN A 173 -2.31 7.44 -14.71
N LEU A 174 -2.10 6.47 -15.59
CA LEU A 174 -0.77 6.09 -16.03
C LEU A 174 -0.33 7.04 -17.15
N VAL A 175 0.67 7.87 -16.86
CA VAL A 175 1.31 8.76 -17.84
C VAL A 175 2.45 8.01 -18.51
N LEU A 176 2.36 7.87 -19.84
CA LEU A 176 3.22 6.98 -20.62
C LEU A 176 3.82 7.72 -21.81
N GLU A 177 5.05 7.38 -22.17
CA GLU A 177 5.64 7.73 -23.45
C GLU A 177 5.55 6.54 -24.41
N ALA A 178 5.49 6.81 -25.71
CA ALA A 178 5.52 5.76 -26.72
C ALA A 178 6.79 4.91 -26.56
N GLY A 179 6.59 3.61 -26.44
CA GLY A 179 7.64 2.62 -26.19
C GLY A 179 7.73 2.14 -24.74
N ASP A 180 6.97 2.72 -23.82
CA ASP A 180 6.86 2.24 -22.45
C ASP A 180 6.15 0.87 -22.37
N LEU A 181 6.55 0.07 -21.37
CA LEU A 181 5.88 -1.16 -20.96
C LEU A 181 5.31 -1.00 -19.56
N VAL A 182 3.99 -1.09 -19.41
CA VAL A 182 3.33 -1.19 -18.10
C VAL A 182 3.15 -2.66 -17.76
N ILE A 183 3.51 -3.06 -16.54
CA ILE A 183 3.29 -4.41 -15.98
C ILE A 183 2.41 -4.28 -14.75
N LEU A 184 1.26 -4.93 -14.75
CA LEU A 184 0.21 -4.82 -13.72
C LEU A 184 -0.05 -6.19 -13.10
N ALA A 185 -0.18 -6.27 -11.77
CA ALA A 185 -0.86 -7.40 -11.14
C ALA A 185 -2.34 -7.38 -11.56
N ASP A 186 -2.89 -8.47 -12.10
CA ASP A 186 -4.29 -8.45 -12.59
C ASP A 186 -5.36 -8.15 -11.51
N PRO A 187 -5.15 -8.42 -10.20
CA PRO A 187 -6.08 -8.00 -9.15
C PRO A 187 -6.11 -6.48 -8.91
N ILE A 188 -5.23 -5.68 -9.52
CA ILE A 188 -5.31 -4.22 -9.39
C ILE A 188 -6.63 -3.71 -10.01
N VAL A 189 -7.32 -2.82 -9.28
CA VAL A 189 -8.48 -2.10 -9.79
C VAL A 189 -7.98 -1.13 -10.85
N ARG A 190 -8.61 -1.18 -12.01
CA ARG A 190 -8.17 -0.44 -13.20
C ARG A 190 -9.35 -0.13 -14.10
N GLY A 191 -9.17 0.86 -14.95
CA GLY A 191 -10.13 1.28 -15.96
C GLY A 191 -9.43 1.91 -17.15
N LEU A 192 -10.23 2.36 -18.10
CA LEU A 192 -9.76 3.12 -19.26
C LEU A 192 -10.67 4.34 -19.41
N GLN A 193 -10.21 5.49 -18.93
CA GLN A 193 -10.94 6.75 -18.93
C GLN A 193 -11.16 7.28 -20.34
N PRO A 194 -12.28 7.99 -20.61
CA PRO A 194 -12.52 8.60 -21.92
C PRO A 194 -11.34 9.39 -22.42
N TRP A 195 -10.98 9.15 -23.69
CA TRP A 195 -9.85 9.79 -24.33
C TRP A 195 -10.19 11.22 -24.76
N ALA A 196 -9.36 12.18 -24.37
CA ALA A 196 -9.56 13.61 -24.59
C ALA A 196 -8.40 14.30 -25.33
N SER A 197 -7.42 13.53 -25.84
CA SER A 197 -6.31 14.08 -26.63
C SER A 197 -6.66 14.11 -28.12
N ASP A 198 -6.07 15.06 -28.85
CA ASP A 198 -6.10 15.13 -30.31
C ASP A 198 -5.17 14.08 -30.97
N THR A 199 -4.29 13.45 -30.19
CA THR A 199 -3.42 12.37 -30.66
C THR A 199 -4.10 11.02 -30.50
N PRO A 200 -3.99 10.09 -31.47
CA PRO A 200 -4.60 8.78 -31.35
C PRO A 200 -4.04 8.00 -30.17
N LEU A 201 -4.90 7.32 -29.40
CA LEU A 201 -4.49 6.38 -28.37
C LEU A 201 -4.19 5.04 -29.03
N ARG A 202 -3.03 4.45 -28.75
CA ARG A 202 -2.75 3.05 -29.12
C ARG A 202 -1.99 2.35 -28.02
N LEU A 203 -2.65 1.39 -27.38
CA LEU A 203 -2.03 0.48 -26.40
C LEU A 203 -2.19 -0.96 -26.87
N LEU A 204 -1.14 -1.77 -26.73
CA LEU A 204 -1.25 -3.22 -26.92
C LEU A 204 -1.31 -3.92 -25.58
N GLU A 205 -2.42 -4.61 -25.34
CA GLU A 205 -2.62 -5.36 -24.11
C GLU A 205 -2.30 -6.84 -24.31
N TYR A 206 -1.44 -7.38 -23.44
CA TYR A 206 -1.15 -8.81 -23.33
C TYR A 206 -1.46 -9.27 -21.91
N THR A 207 -2.17 -10.39 -21.74
CA THR A 207 -2.40 -10.98 -20.41
C THR A 207 -1.68 -12.30 -20.31
N PHE A 208 -0.87 -12.46 -19.28
CA PHE A 208 -0.13 -13.67 -18.97
C PHE A 208 -0.59 -14.24 -17.63
N ALA A 209 -0.52 -15.55 -17.50
CA ALA A 209 -0.76 -16.25 -16.25
C ALA A 209 0.42 -17.17 -15.92
N ALA A 210 0.68 -17.37 -14.63
CA ALA A 210 1.58 -18.41 -14.19
C ALA A 210 1.12 -19.78 -14.73
N ARG A 211 2.04 -20.67 -15.06
CA ARG A 211 1.68 -21.95 -15.74
C ARG A 211 0.70 -22.80 -14.95
N GLY A 212 0.73 -22.74 -13.61
CA GLY A 212 -0.14 -23.50 -12.73
C GLY A 212 -1.54 -22.89 -12.53
N ALA A 213 -1.78 -21.65 -12.97
CA ALA A 213 -3.07 -20.99 -12.82
C ALA A 213 -4.05 -21.45 -13.90
N ILE A 214 -5.29 -21.70 -13.50
CA ILE A 214 -6.41 -22.02 -14.38
C ILE A 214 -7.48 -20.95 -14.19
N SER A 215 -7.93 -20.36 -15.29
CA SER A 215 -8.92 -19.27 -15.28
C SER A 215 -9.85 -19.33 -16.48
N LYS A 216 -9.31 -19.46 -17.70
CA LYS A 216 -10.10 -19.58 -18.93
C LYS A 216 -9.58 -20.69 -19.84
N ALA A 217 -10.48 -21.27 -20.62
CA ALA A 217 -10.13 -22.14 -21.73
C ALA A 217 -9.47 -21.34 -22.88
N GLY A 218 -8.66 -22.03 -23.69
CA GLY A 218 -8.15 -21.45 -24.94
C GLY A 218 -9.27 -21.27 -25.98
N THR A 219 -8.92 -20.71 -27.13
CA THR A 219 -9.86 -20.48 -28.24
C THR A 219 -9.70 -21.47 -29.40
N GLY A 220 -8.83 -22.47 -29.26
CA GLY A 220 -8.59 -23.47 -30.29
C GLY A 220 -9.75 -24.46 -30.45
N PRO A 221 -9.95 -25.08 -31.63
CA PRO A 221 -11.07 -25.99 -31.87
C PRO A 221 -11.16 -27.17 -30.90
N LYS A 222 -10.02 -27.66 -30.39
CA LYS A 222 -9.97 -28.75 -29.39
C LYS A 222 -10.59 -28.36 -28.05
N THR A 223 -10.74 -27.07 -27.76
CA THR A 223 -11.32 -26.59 -26.49
C THR A 223 -12.85 -26.63 -26.48
N GLU A 224 -13.48 -26.78 -27.65
CA GLU A 224 -14.94 -26.77 -27.81
C GLU A 224 -15.59 -28.07 -27.31
N THR A 225 -14.85 -29.19 -27.37
CA THR A 225 -15.38 -30.51 -27.03
C THR A 225 -14.40 -31.22 -26.11
N ASP A 226 -14.79 -31.42 -24.86
CA ASP A 226 -14.08 -32.28 -23.92
C ASP A 226 -14.38 -33.75 -24.25
N SER A 227 -13.35 -34.51 -24.61
CA SER A 227 -13.48 -35.93 -24.91
C SER A 227 -13.26 -36.73 -23.63
N TYR A 228 -14.31 -37.39 -23.16
CA TYR A 228 -14.27 -38.24 -21.98
C TYR A 228 -14.66 -39.70 -22.31
N PRO A 229 -14.23 -40.69 -21.50
CA PRO A 229 -14.59 -42.10 -21.72
C PRO A 229 -16.10 -42.35 -21.68
N GLU A 230 -16.58 -43.32 -22.47
CA GLU A 230 -18.04 -43.58 -22.64
C GLU A 230 -18.78 -43.85 -21.33
N TRP A 231 -18.14 -44.50 -20.35
CA TRP A 231 -18.76 -44.79 -19.05
C TRP A 231 -19.21 -43.52 -18.32
N MET A 232 -18.59 -42.38 -18.60
CA MET A 232 -19.02 -41.12 -17.99
C MET A 232 -20.41 -40.71 -18.48
N ASN A 233 -20.91 -41.20 -19.63
CA ASN A 233 -22.28 -40.92 -20.07
C ASN A 233 -23.34 -41.39 -19.07
N GLU A 234 -23.04 -42.44 -18.29
CA GLU A 234 -23.93 -43.01 -17.26
C GLU A 234 -23.99 -42.18 -15.98
N LEU A 235 -23.07 -41.22 -15.80
CA LEU A 235 -23.01 -40.38 -14.61
C LEU A 235 -23.99 -39.21 -14.68
N ASP A 236 -24.46 -38.77 -13.51
CA ASP A 236 -25.19 -37.53 -13.37
C ASP A 236 -24.29 -36.30 -13.66
N HIS A 237 -24.93 -35.14 -13.86
CA HIS A 237 -24.23 -33.91 -14.22
C HIS A 237 -23.25 -33.43 -13.13
N ALA A 238 -23.62 -33.56 -11.86
CA ALA A 238 -22.78 -33.10 -10.75
C ALA A 238 -21.51 -33.96 -10.64
N THR A 239 -21.64 -35.28 -10.80
CA THR A 239 -20.49 -36.20 -10.82
C THR A 239 -19.59 -35.92 -12.03
N LYS A 240 -20.15 -35.62 -13.21
CA LYS A 240 -19.38 -35.21 -14.40
C LYS A 240 -18.58 -33.93 -14.17
N ALA A 241 -19.19 -32.92 -13.55
CA ALA A 241 -18.57 -31.61 -13.31
C ALA A 241 -17.24 -31.69 -12.54
N VAL A 242 -17.08 -32.65 -11.61
CA VAL A 242 -15.83 -32.86 -10.85
C VAL A 242 -14.77 -33.61 -11.64
N LEU A 243 -15.18 -34.46 -12.58
CA LEU A 243 -14.30 -35.34 -13.33
C LEU A 243 -13.78 -34.70 -14.62
N TYR A 244 -14.37 -33.60 -15.07
CA TYR A 244 -13.90 -32.88 -16.26
C TYR A 244 -12.46 -32.39 -16.10
N GLN A 245 -11.73 -32.39 -17.22
CA GLN A 245 -10.36 -31.90 -17.26
C GLN A 245 -10.36 -30.39 -17.53
N PRO A 246 -9.44 -29.61 -16.94
CA PRO A 246 -9.31 -28.19 -17.27
C PRO A 246 -8.79 -28.00 -18.71
N GLY A 247 -9.12 -26.86 -19.32
CA GLY A 247 -8.69 -26.45 -20.65
C GLY A 247 -9.80 -26.39 -21.71
N TYR A 248 -11.00 -26.90 -21.41
CA TYR A 248 -12.16 -26.88 -22.31
C TYR A 248 -13.18 -25.82 -21.88
N LYS A 249 -13.95 -25.28 -22.84
CA LYS A 249 -14.93 -24.22 -22.57
C LYS A 249 -16.04 -24.64 -21.60
N SER A 250 -16.41 -25.92 -21.64
CA SER A 250 -17.43 -26.49 -20.75
C SER A 250 -16.94 -26.73 -19.32
N SER A 251 -15.63 -26.76 -19.10
CA SER A 251 -15.03 -27.21 -17.83
C SER A 251 -14.06 -26.21 -17.20
N THR A 252 -13.89 -25.02 -17.78
CA THR A 252 -12.93 -24.01 -17.30
C THR A 252 -13.56 -22.60 -17.23
N PRO A 253 -13.79 -22.05 -16.02
CA PRO A 253 -13.61 -22.71 -14.72
C PRO A 253 -14.58 -23.89 -14.51
N PRO A 254 -14.28 -24.82 -13.58
CA PRO A 254 -15.22 -25.89 -13.26
C PRO A 254 -16.54 -25.33 -12.73
N GLU A 255 -17.63 -26.05 -12.95
CA GLU A 255 -18.94 -25.67 -12.42
C GLU A 255 -18.97 -25.80 -10.89
N THR A 256 -19.78 -24.96 -10.24
CA THR A 256 -19.94 -25.01 -8.79
C THR A 256 -20.96 -26.07 -8.41
N LEU A 257 -20.65 -26.89 -7.39
CA LEU A 257 -21.57 -27.90 -6.86
C LEU A 257 -22.20 -27.45 -5.55
N ILE A 258 -23.49 -27.75 -5.38
CA ILE A 258 -24.25 -27.47 -4.17
C ILE A 258 -24.99 -28.70 -3.67
N VAL A 259 -25.15 -28.80 -2.36
CA VAL A 259 -25.95 -29.86 -1.74
C VAL A 259 -27.38 -29.34 -1.49
N ARG A 260 -28.39 -30.07 -1.96
CA ARG A 260 -29.81 -29.82 -1.69
C ARG A 260 -30.46 -31.08 -1.12
N GLY A 261 -30.62 -31.13 0.20
CA GLY A 261 -31.12 -32.33 0.88
C GLY A 261 -30.09 -33.46 0.81
N ASP A 262 -30.46 -34.57 0.17
CA ASP A 262 -29.63 -35.75 -0.07
C ASP A 262 -28.99 -35.78 -1.48
N LYS A 263 -29.16 -34.71 -2.28
CA LYS A 263 -28.67 -34.61 -3.67
C LYS A 263 -27.59 -33.54 -3.83
N THR A 264 -26.74 -33.74 -4.83
CA THR A 264 -25.80 -32.73 -5.32
C THR A 264 -26.31 -32.19 -6.65
N ASP A 265 -26.48 -30.88 -6.72
CA ASP A 265 -26.85 -30.16 -7.94
C ASP A 265 -25.67 -29.32 -8.44
N VAL A 266 -25.68 -29.04 -9.74
CA VAL A 266 -24.78 -28.06 -10.36
C VAL A 266 -25.41 -26.67 -10.25
N ALA A 267 -24.72 -25.76 -9.58
CA ALA A 267 -25.05 -24.34 -9.52
C ALA A 267 -24.44 -23.59 -10.70
N ASN A 268 -24.81 -22.32 -10.88
CA ASN A 268 -24.15 -21.49 -11.87
C ASN A 268 -22.66 -21.33 -11.48
N HIS A 269 -21.73 -21.41 -12.42
CA HIS A 269 -20.30 -21.15 -12.13
C HIS A 269 -20.04 -19.75 -11.54
N ARG A 270 -20.99 -18.81 -11.71
CA ARG A 270 -20.98 -17.47 -11.10
C ARG A 270 -21.46 -17.47 -9.65
N ASP A 271 -22.12 -18.54 -9.20
CA ASP A 271 -22.51 -18.72 -7.81
C ASP A 271 -21.24 -19.08 -7.02
N LEU A 272 -20.51 -18.06 -6.56
CA LEU A 272 -19.36 -18.24 -5.68
C LEU A 272 -19.84 -18.72 -4.32
N ILE A 273 -19.92 -20.05 -4.15
CA ILE A 273 -20.36 -20.69 -2.91
C ILE A 273 -19.13 -21.03 -2.09
N HIS A 274 -18.42 -19.96 -1.72
CA HIS A 274 -17.29 -19.99 -0.81
C HIS A 274 -17.67 -19.17 0.43
N PRO A 275 -18.28 -19.79 1.45
CA PRO A 275 -18.79 -19.05 2.59
C PRO A 275 -17.63 -18.36 3.33
N SER A 276 -17.75 -17.06 3.53
CA SER A 276 -16.96 -16.35 4.54
C SER A 276 -17.73 -16.37 5.86
N ILE A 277 -17.06 -16.75 6.95
CA ILE A 277 -17.59 -16.52 8.30
C ILE A 277 -17.52 -15.04 8.70
N LEU A 278 -16.79 -14.24 7.92
CA LEU A 278 -16.71 -12.80 8.09
C LEU A 278 -17.88 -12.17 7.35
N LYS A 279 -18.83 -11.64 8.12
CA LYS A 279 -19.89 -10.76 7.61
C LYS A 279 -19.56 -9.34 8.03
N GLN A 280 -19.83 -8.39 7.15
CA GLN A 280 -19.82 -6.98 7.53
C GLN A 280 -20.83 -6.79 8.67
N ASP A 281 -20.36 -6.16 9.75
CA ASP A 281 -21.23 -5.80 10.86
C ASP A 281 -22.03 -4.56 10.47
N GLU A 282 -23.26 -4.77 10.01
CA GLU A 282 -24.19 -3.71 9.60
C GLU A 282 -24.57 -2.78 10.78
N THR A 283 -24.37 -3.23 12.03
CA THR A 283 -24.62 -2.41 13.22
C THR A 283 -23.43 -1.54 13.61
N SER A 284 -22.28 -1.74 12.96
CA SER A 284 -21.08 -0.95 13.20
C SER A 284 -21.27 0.48 12.70
N GLU A 285 -20.93 1.46 13.54
CA GLU A 285 -20.91 2.88 13.14
C GLU A 285 -19.65 3.28 12.35
N ILE A 286 -18.84 2.30 11.91
CA ILE A 286 -17.64 2.53 11.11
C ILE A 286 -18.07 2.95 9.70
N ASN A 287 -17.51 4.06 9.22
CA ASN A 287 -17.67 4.44 7.82
C ASN A 287 -16.85 3.48 6.95
N TYR A 288 -17.52 2.73 6.08
CA TYR A 288 -16.89 1.73 5.22
C TYR A 288 -15.82 2.31 4.28
N LYS A 289 -16.07 3.49 3.70
CA LYS A 289 -15.11 4.16 2.81
C LYS A 289 -13.86 4.64 3.57
N GLU A 290 -14.03 5.15 4.80
CA GLU A 290 -12.88 5.47 5.65
C GLU A 290 -12.06 4.22 6.01
N PHE A 291 -12.72 3.09 6.27
CA PHE A 291 -12.05 1.84 6.58
C PHE A 291 -11.29 1.26 5.38
N TYR A 292 -11.92 1.30 4.19
CA TYR A 292 -11.28 0.94 2.93
C TYR A 292 -10.07 1.83 2.64
N TYR A 293 -10.21 3.15 2.73
CA TYR A 293 -9.11 4.09 2.50
C TYR A 293 -7.96 3.86 3.51
N TRP A 294 -8.28 3.58 4.77
CA TRP A 294 -7.29 3.25 5.81
C TRP A 294 -6.50 1.97 5.50
N ASP A 295 -7.17 0.85 5.14
CA ASP A 295 -6.50 -0.38 4.71
C ASP A 295 -5.72 -0.20 3.40
N LEU A 296 -6.23 0.58 2.47
CA LEU A 296 -5.57 0.77 1.18
C LEU A 296 -4.32 1.64 1.33
N CYS A 297 -4.46 2.80 1.96
CA CYS A 297 -3.47 3.85 1.92
C CYS A 297 -2.59 3.92 3.18
N GLY A 298 -3.03 3.41 4.33
CA GLY A 298 -2.31 3.54 5.61
C GLY A 298 -2.43 4.92 6.28
N HIS A 299 -3.13 5.85 5.65
CA HIS A 299 -3.43 7.17 6.19
C HIS A 299 -4.89 7.53 5.88
N LEU A 300 -5.43 8.53 6.57
CA LEU A 300 -6.80 9.02 6.37
C LEU A 300 -6.86 10.51 6.73
N VAL A 301 -7.45 11.32 5.84
CA VAL A 301 -7.68 12.76 6.09
C VAL A 301 -9.16 12.97 6.35
N ILE A 302 -9.48 13.56 7.51
CA ILE A 302 -10.84 13.95 7.86
C ILE A 302 -10.93 15.46 7.81
N ARG A 303 -11.87 15.96 7.01
CA ARG A 303 -11.98 17.39 6.72
C ARG A 303 -12.74 18.12 7.82
N ASN A 304 -12.32 19.35 8.11
CA ASN A 304 -13.05 20.34 8.91
C ASN A 304 -13.59 19.80 10.25
N ILE A 305 -12.71 19.27 11.10
CA ILE A 305 -13.08 18.74 12.42
C ILE A 305 -12.92 19.79 13.52
N MET A 306 -11.97 20.71 13.37
CA MET A 306 -11.72 21.75 14.36
C MET A 306 -12.76 22.88 14.25
N THR A 307 -13.22 23.40 15.38
CA THR A 307 -14.09 24.58 15.39
C THR A 307 -13.30 25.86 15.09
N ASP A 308 -13.94 26.86 14.48
CA ASP A 308 -13.29 28.15 14.17
C ASP A 308 -12.70 28.81 15.43
N THR A 309 -13.44 28.78 16.55
CA THR A 309 -12.97 29.32 17.83
C THR A 309 -11.73 28.61 18.35
N ASP A 310 -11.68 27.29 18.27
CA ASP A 310 -10.49 26.54 18.69
C ASP A 310 -9.31 26.81 17.74
N LEU A 311 -9.58 26.90 16.44
CA LEU A 311 -8.57 27.12 15.40
C LEU A 311 -7.91 28.49 15.57
N GLU A 312 -8.72 29.53 15.81
CA GLU A 312 -8.26 30.88 16.11
C GLU A 312 -7.43 30.89 17.40
N LEU A 313 -7.95 30.30 18.49
CA LEU A 313 -7.26 30.28 19.79
C LEU A 313 -5.95 29.49 19.74
N ALA A 314 -5.89 28.38 18.99
CA ALA A 314 -4.67 27.60 18.81
C ALA A 314 -3.62 28.36 18.00
N ASN A 315 -4.04 29.12 16.97
CA ASN A 315 -3.15 29.99 16.23
C ASN A 315 -2.64 31.15 17.10
N GLU A 316 -3.52 31.83 17.85
CA GLU A 316 -3.15 32.88 18.80
C GLU A 316 -2.15 32.35 19.85
N ALA A 317 -2.34 31.13 20.35
CA ALA A 317 -1.39 30.49 21.26
C ALA A 317 -0.01 30.32 20.64
N ILE A 318 0.09 29.83 19.39
CA ILE A 318 1.38 29.68 18.69
C ILE A 318 2.06 31.04 18.51
N ASP A 319 1.30 32.07 18.13
CA ASP A 319 1.83 33.44 17.96
C ASP A 319 2.33 34.02 19.28
N LYS A 320 1.53 33.92 20.34
CA LYS A 320 1.85 34.48 21.66
C LYS A 320 3.06 33.82 22.33
N PHE A 321 3.26 32.53 22.09
CA PHE A 321 4.36 31.75 22.67
C PHE A 321 5.43 31.42 21.63
N ALA A 322 5.55 32.22 20.56
CA ALA A 322 6.54 32.02 19.51
C ALA A 322 7.99 31.99 20.05
N GLU A 323 8.28 32.73 21.12
CA GLU A 323 9.59 32.73 21.78
C GLU A 323 9.97 31.38 22.42
N GLN A 324 8.98 30.49 22.65
CA GLN A 324 9.21 29.14 23.18
C GLN A 324 9.42 28.10 22.06
N ILE A 325 9.35 28.50 20.79
CA ILE A 325 9.62 27.61 19.66
C ILE A 325 11.11 27.29 19.65
N VAL A 326 11.41 25.99 19.76
CA VAL A 326 12.79 25.49 19.73
C VAL A 326 13.02 24.81 18.39
N ARG A 327 14.08 25.23 17.71
CA ARG A 327 14.61 24.54 16.54
C ARG A 327 15.65 23.55 17.02
N GLY A 328 15.39 22.25 16.84
CA GLY A 328 16.36 21.22 17.16
C GLY A 328 17.52 21.21 16.16
N ASP A 329 18.70 20.87 16.65
CA ASP A 329 19.91 20.65 15.84
C ASP A 329 19.94 19.25 15.17
N GLU A 330 18.89 18.44 15.38
CA GLU A 330 18.80 17.10 14.80
C GLU A 330 18.68 17.16 13.27
N GLU A 331 19.68 16.58 12.59
CA GLU A 331 19.64 16.39 11.15
C GLU A 331 18.72 15.21 10.79
N LEU A 332 17.54 15.53 10.27
CA LEU A 332 16.49 14.56 9.94
C LEU A 332 16.38 14.25 8.45
N ALA A 333 17.07 14.98 7.57
CA ALA A 333 17.09 14.73 6.14
C ALA A 333 18.07 13.59 5.76
N ARG A 334 19.05 13.29 6.63
CA ARG A 334 20.04 12.20 6.44
C ARG A 334 20.69 12.22 5.05
N ASP A 335 21.36 13.33 4.75
CA ASP A 335 22.03 13.59 3.46
C ASP A 335 21.11 13.70 2.22
N SER A 336 19.79 13.60 2.40
CA SER A 336 18.81 13.90 1.34
C SER A 336 18.98 15.31 0.80
N LYS A 337 18.96 15.45 -0.53
CA LYS A 337 18.97 16.77 -1.19
C LYS A 337 17.59 17.39 -1.17
N SER A 338 16.55 16.59 -1.43
CA SER A 338 15.15 17.03 -1.44
C SER A 338 14.63 17.47 -0.08
N LEU A 339 15.18 16.93 1.02
CA LEU A 339 14.69 17.19 2.37
C LEU A 339 15.59 18.13 3.18
N ALA A 340 16.77 18.50 2.68
CA ALA A 340 17.71 19.36 3.40
C ALA A 340 17.09 20.71 3.79
N GLY A 341 17.45 21.21 4.96
CA GLY A 341 17.00 22.51 5.45
C GLY A 341 17.57 22.87 6.82
N LYS A 342 17.02 23.92 7.43
CA LYS A 342 17.58 24.55 8.64
C LYS A 342 17.14 23.88 9.96
N GLY A 343 16.82 22.58 9.98
CA GLY A 343 16.23 21.93 11.17
C GLY A 343 14.71 22.15 11.29
N ARG A 344 14.11 21.60 12.36
CA ARG A 344 12.65 21.55 12.57
C ARG A 344 12.22 22.35 13.81
N PRO A 345 11.46 23.45 13.64
CA PRO A 345 10.94 24.24 14.76
C PRO A 345 9.72 23.58 15.41
N LEU A 346 9.79 23.40 16.73
CA LEU A 346 8.78 22.74 17.53
C LEU A 346 8.35 23.61 18.71
N LEU A 347 7.06 23.62 19.02
CA LEU A 347 6.50 24.18 20.24
C LEU A 347 6.02 23.03 21.15
N PRO A 348 6.77 22.66 22.20
CA PRO A 348 6.39 21.59 23.11
C PRO A 348 5.36 22.07 24.15
N LYS A 349 4.92 21.15 25.03
CA LYS A 349 4.14 21.46 26.24
C LYS A 349 2.85 22.28 26.01
N LEU A 350 2.21 22.07 24.85
CA LEU A 350 1.00 22.81 24.47
C LEU A 350 -0.13 22.71 25.50
N MET A 351 -0.28 21.58 26.19
CA MET A 351 -1.29 21.39 27.23
C MET A 351 -0.97 22.06 28.56
N GLU A 352 0.26 22.55 28.74
CA GLU A 352 0.73 23.24 29.96
C GLU A 352 0.74 24.76 29.81
N LEU A 353 0.45 25.28 28.61
CA LEU A 353 0.37 26.73 28.37
C LEU A 353 -0.62 27.40 29.35
N PRO A 354 -0.41 28.67 29.72
CA PRO A 354 -1.37 29.41 30.54
C PRO A 354 -2.75 29.44 29.90
N LYS A 355 -3.80 29.36 30.72
CA LYS A 355 -5.18 29.57 30.24
C LYS A 355 -5.31 30.98 29.62
N PRO A 356 -6.09 31.14 28.54
CA PRO A 356 -6.90 30.12 27.86
C PRO A 356 -6.14 29.27 26.83
N TYR A 357 -4.85 29.54 26.57
CA TYR A 357 -4.11 29.04 25.42
C TYR A 357 -3.86 27.52 25.39
N CYS A 358 -3.89 26.83 26.53
CA CYS A 358 -3.80 25.36 26.57
C CYS A 358 -5.08 24.64 26.14
N GLU A 359 -6.22 25.31 26.22
CA GLU A 359 -7.54 24.70 26.09
C GLU A 359 -7.82 24.03 24.73
N PRO A 360 -7.51 24.62 23.56
CA PRO A 360 -7.74 23.94 22.28
C PRO A 360 -6.93 22.64 22.18
N PHE A 361 -5.66 22.64 22.63
CA PHE A 361 -4.80 21.46 22.57
C PHE A 361 -5.25 20.35 23.52
N ARG A 362 -5.81 20.69 24.69
CA ARG A 362 -6.41 19.71 25.60
C ARG A 362 -7.67 19.07 25.00
N ARG A 363 -8.49 19.85 24.30
CA ARG A 363 -9.67 19.33 23.59
C ARG A 363 -9.31 18.37 22.45
N MET A 364 -8.20 18.61 21.74
CA MET A 364 -7.74 17.74 20.64
C MET A 364 -7.46 16.30 21.09
N VAL A 365 -6.92 16.09 22.30
CA VAL A 365 -6.41 14.78 22.76
C VAL A 365 -7.46 13.68 22.78
N ALA A 366 -8.69 14.01 23.18
CA ALA A 366 -9.79 13.04 23.28
C ALA A 366 -11.03 13.53 22.51
N HIS A 367 -10.82 14.30 21.44
CA HIS A 367 -11.91 14.81 20.63
C HIS A 367 -12.74 13.65 20.04
N PRO A 368 -14.10 13.69 20.08
CA PRO A 368 -14.94 12.55 19.70
C PRO A 368 -14.65 11.98 18.30
N ALA A 369 -14.37 12.84 17.32
CA ALA A 369 -14.03 12.43 15.97
C ALA A 369 -12.72 11.59 15.89
N ILE A 370 -11.81 11.80 16.85
CA ILE A 370 -10.54 11.06 16.95
C ILE A 370 -10.78 9.74 17.66
N VAL A 371 -11.46 9.77 18.81
CA VAL A 371 -11.78 8.58 19.62
C VAL A 371 -12.57 7.55 18.80
N LYS A 372 -13.55 8.02 18.02
CA LYS A 372 -14.36 7.17 17.12
C LYS A 372 -13.48 6.34 16.17
N ARG A 373 -12.41 6.95 15.63
CA ARG A 373 -11.53 6.33 14.63
C ARG A 373 -10.45 5.47 15.26
N LEU A 374 -9.77 5.97 16.29
CA LEU A 374 -8.75 5.20 17.00
C LEU A 374 -9.28 3.88 17.56
N THR A 375 -10.55 3.85 17.98
CA THR A 375 -11.20 2.65 18.51
C THR A 375 -11.21 1.49 17.51
N TRP A 376 -11.51 1.74 16.24
CA TRP A 376 -11.51 0.70 15.21
C TRP A 376 -10.18 0.56 14.47
N MET A 377 -9.34 1.61 14.45
CA MET A 377 -8.01 1.55 13.82
C MET A 377 -7.04 0.66 14.61
N GLY A 378 -6.97 0.81 15.93
CA GLY A 378 -5.99 0.14 16.81
C GLY A 378 -6.55 -1.01 17.64
N GLY A 379 -7.87 -1.22 17.66
CA GLY A 379 -8.54 -2.04 18.65
C GLY A 379 -8.75 -1.29 19.97
N SER A 380 -9.88 -1.53 20.64
CA SER A 380 -10.37 -0.70 21.76
C SER A 380 -9.31 -0.37 22.83
N GLY A 381 -9.17 0.93 23.13
CA GLY A 381 -8.30 1.47 24.17
C GLY A 381 -6.94 1.94 23.63
N PHE A 382 -6.58 3.18 23.94
CA PHE A 382 -5.34 3.82 23.50
C PHE A 382 -4.85 4.83 24.53
N ARG A 383 -3.57 5.19 24.41
CA ARG A 383 -2.87 6.19 25.22
C ARG A 383 -2.04 7.07 24.29
N CYS A 384 -1.74 8.29 24.70
CA CYS A 384 -0.96 9.22 23.89
C CYS A 384 0.10 9.95 24.70
N GLY A 385 1.09 10.50 23.99
CA GLY A 385 2.02 11.48 24.53
C GLY A 385 1.46 12.91 24.46
N GLN A 386 2.29 13.87 24.89
CA GLN A 386 1.97 15.29 24.81
C GLN A 386 1.81 15.75 23.33
N PRO A 387 0.80 16.57 23.01
CA PRO A 387 0.73 17.28 21.74
C PRO A 387 1.97 18.16 21.53
N THR A 388 2.51 18.15 20.31
CA THR A 388 3.63 19.01 19.92
C THR A 388 3.25 19.83 18.69
N GLY A 389 3.51 21.14 18.74
CA GLY A 389 3.30 22.04 17.61
C GLY A 389 4.48 21.97 16.66
N PHE A 390 4.24 21.66 15.40
CA PHE A 390 5.20 21.71 14.29
C PHE A 390 4.99 23.03 13.56
N VAL A 391 5.94 23.96 13.71
CA VAL A 391 5.80 25.36 13.29
C VAL A 391 6.80 25.71 12.18
N SER A 392 6.86 24.90 11.12
CA SER A 392 7.88 25.00 10.07
C SER A 392 7.80 26.32 9.30
N ASP A 393 8.84 27.13 9.38
CA ASP A 393 9.06 28.31 8.54
C ASP A 393 9.77 27.96 7.22
N GLN A 394 9.90 28.93 6.32
CA GLN A 394 10.54 28.75 5.03
C GLN A 394 11.97 28.21 5.14
N GLY A 395 12.24 27.09 4.47
CA GLY A 395 13.53 26.41 4.47
C GLY A 395 13.74 25.51 5.69
N SER A 396 12.71 25.25 6.50
CA SER A 396 12.75 24.19 7.50
C SER A 396 12.97 22.83 6.84
N THR A 397 13.79 21.99 7.50
CA THR A 397 14.16 20.66 6.99
C THR A 397 12.96 19.70 6.96
N GLY A 398 13.02 18.74 6.05
CA GLY A 398 12.11 17.60 6.01
C GLY A 398 12.46 16.54 7.05
N HIS A 399 11.96 15.33 6.84
CA HIS A 399 12.30 14.15 7.62
C HIS A 399 12.27 12.96 6.67
N SER A 400 13.43 12.29 6.51
CA SER A 400 13.55 11.11 5.66
C SER A 400 12.42 10.13 5.94
N LEU A 401 11.87 9.53 4.88
CA LEU A 401 10.78 8.58 5.05
C LEU A 401 11.28 7.36 5.82
N HIS A 402 10.59 7.04 6.90
CA HIS A 402 10.98 6.00 7.84
C HIS A 402 9.76 5.16 8.20
N ASP A 403 10.04 4.10 8.94
CA ASP A 403 9.14 2.99 9.17
C ASP A 403 8.71 2.31 7.86
N ALA A 404 8.35 1.05 7.98
CA ALA A 404 7.85 0.22 6.90
C ALA A 404 7.34 -1.07 7.53
N ASN A 405 6.60 -1.86 6.76
CA ASN A 405 6.24 -3.20 7.18
C ASN A 405 7.39 -4.23 7.00
N GLU A 406 8.49 -3.85 6.34
CA GLU A 406 9.68 -4.68 6.17
C GLU A 406 10.98 -3.88 6.47
N PRO A 407 11.77 -4.28 7.49
CA PRO A 407 11.53 -5.38 8.41
C PRO A 407 10.33 -5.11 9.34
N LEU A 408 9.53 -6.16 9.60
CA LEU A 408 8.40 -6.08 10.51
C LEU A 408 8.86 -5.77 11.94
N VAL A 409 8.23 -4.79 12.58
CA VAL A 409 8.37 -4.52 14.02
C VAL A 409 7.05 -4.86 14.71
N PRO A 410 6.88 -6.08 15.24
CA PRO A 410 5.58 -6.59 15.67
C PRO A 410 4.85 -5.70 16.69
N SER A 411 5.59 -5.02 17.57
CA SER A 411 5.01 -4.18 18.62
C SER A 411 4.36 -2.88 18.11
N ARG A 412 4.64 -2.46 16.86
CA ARG A 412 4.10 -1.23 16.27
C ARG A 412 3.52 -1.45 14.86
N SER A 413 3.36 -2.70 14.45
CA SER A 413 2.91 -3.07 13.11
C SER A 413 1.41 -2.85 12.89
N TYR A 414 1.01 -3.00 11.63
CA TYR A 414 -0.39 -3.13 11.24
C TYR A 414 -0.71 -4.60 10.98
N VAL A 415 -1.83 -5.07 11.51
CA VAL A 415 -2.39 -6.39 11.19
C VAL A 415 -3.86 -6.24 10.86
N TYR A 416 -4.28 -6.84 9.75
CA TYR A 416 -5.68 -7.09 9.47
C TYR A 416 -6.02 -8.55 9.81
N LYS A 417 -7.01 -8.75 10.69
CA LYS A 417 -7.46 -10.11 11.03
C LYS A 417 -8.94 -10.14 11.34
N ASN A 418 -9.66 -11.04 10.69
CA ASN A 418 -11.09 -11.30 10.90
C ASN A 418 -11.94 -10.02 10.82
N GLY A 419 -11.76 -9.23 9.76
CA GLY A 419 -12.54 -7.99 9.54
C GLY A 419 -12.12 -6.81 10.41
N ARG A 420 -10.99 -6.89 11.13
CA ARG A 420 -10.55 -5.86 12.08
C ARG A 420 -9.15 -5.37 11.77
N SER A 421 -8.96 -4.05 11.88
CA SER A 421 -7.67 -3.38 11.86
C SER A 421 -7.05 -3.40 13.26
N TYR A 422 -5.77 -3.72 13.35
CA TYR A 422 -4.95 -3.61 14.54
C TYR A 422 -3.69 -2.81 14.20
N CYS A 423 -3.79 -1.49 14.31
CA CYS A 423 -2.66 -0.58 14.19
C CYS A 423 -2.17 -0.17 15.58
N GLU A 424 -1.00 -0.67 15.97
CA GLU A 424 -0.46 -0.45 17.31
C GLU A 424 0.02 0.98 17.57
N ALA A 425 0.30 1.73 16.49
CA ALA A 425 0.81 3.09 16.52
C ALA A 425 0.13 3.97 15.48
N VAL A 426 -0.63 4.96 15.93
CA VAL A 426 -1.32 5.93 15.06
C VAL A 426 -0.90 7.33 15.46
N THR A 427 -0.50 8.15 14.49
CA THR A 427 -0.28 9.57 14.71
C THR A 427 -1.45 10.35 14.14
N VAL A 428 -1.92 11.33 14.92
CA VAL A 428 -2.98 12.25 14.56
C VAL A 428 -2.38 13.65 14.46
N THR A 429 -2.52 14.30 13.31
CA THR A 429 -2.01 15.66 13.08
C THR A 429 -3.17 16.58 12.75
N TRP A 430 -3.40 17.57 13.62
CA TRP A 430 -4.36 18.65 13.41
C TRP A 430 -3.71 19.76 12.61
N GLN A 431 -4.35 20.20 11.53
CA GLN A 431 -3.81 21.23 10.65
C GLN A 431 -4.40 22.58 11.06
N LEU A 432 -3.57 23.50 11.53
CA LEU A 432 -3.99 24.83 11.95
C LEU A 432 -3.89 25.88 10.83
N ARG A 433 -3.36 25.47 9.68
CA ARG A 433 -3.27 26.25 8.45
C ARG A 433 -3.47 25.35 7.24
N ASP A 434 -3.83 25.96 6.13
CA ASP A 434 -3.81 25.33 4.83
C ASP A 434 -2.40 24.83 4.49
N VAL A 435 -2.34 23.69 3.80
CA VAL A 435 -1.14 23.11 3.23
C VAL A 435 -1.46 22.70 1.81
N THR A 436 -0.73 23.27 0.86
CA THR A 436 -0.84 23.06 -0.58
C THR A 436 0.31 22.19 -1.07
N GLU A 437 0.21 21.70 -2.30
CA GLU A 437 1.23 20.84 -2.92
C GLU A 437 2.63 21.48 -2.97
N LYS A 438 2.69 22.82 -2.96
CA LYS A 438 3.94 23.59 -3.08
C LYS A 438 4.62 23.84 -1.73
N ASP A 439 3.92 23.62 -0.63
CA ASP A 439 4.40 24.01 0.69
C ASP A 439 5.39 23.00 1.28
N GLY A 440 5.12 21.70 1.11
CA GLY A 440 5.81 20.62 1.78
C GLY A 440 5.08 20.13 3.04
N GLY A 441 5.76 19.42 3.95
CA GLY A 441 5.11 18.80 5.11
C GLY A 441 4.82 17.31 4.91
N PHE A 442 3.76 16.77 5.53
CA PHE A 442 3.57 15.32 5.62
C PHE A 442 3.62 14.61 4.25
N ALA A 443 4.45 13.58 4.14
CA ALA A 443 4.52 12.71 2.98
C ALA A 443 4.56 11.25 3.39
N CYS A 444 4.07 10.38 2.51
CA CYS A 444 4.00 8.96 2.79
C CYS A 444 4.00 8.14 1.50
N VAL A 445 4.23 6.83 1.64
CA VAL A 445 4.01 5.86 0.57
C VAL A 445 2.73 5.09 0.90
N PRO A 446 1.62 5.28 0.15
CA PRO A 446 0.40 4.49 0.32
C PRO A 446 0.66 2.99 0.20
N GLY A 447 -0.06 2.16 0.94
CA GLY A 447 0.08 0.69 0.89
C GLY A 447 1.36 0.10 1.52
N SER A 448 2.37 0.93 1.86
CA SER A 448 3.65 0.49 2.43
C SER A 448 3.55 -0.22 3.79
N HIS A 449 2.45 -0.04 4.51
CA HIS A 449 2.11 -0.78 5.73
C HIS A 449 1.82 -2.28 5.48
N LYS A 450 1.72 -2.68 4.19
CA LYS A 450 1.65 -4.08 3.73
C LYS A 450 2.88 -4.47 2.90
N ALA A 451 3.92 -3.65 2.88
CA ALA A 451 5.15 -3.91 2.11
C ALA A 451 5.84 -5.19 2.58
N LYS A 452 6.47 -5.87 1.63
CA LYS A 452 7.28 -7.08 1.86
C LYS A 452 8.73 -6.92 1.39
N TYR A 453 9.07 -5.76 0.86
CA TYR A 453 10.42 -5.34 0.53
C TYR A 453 10.77 -4.10 1.36
N ARG A 454 12.05 -3.93 1.66
CA ARG A 454 12.53 -2.76 2.40
C ARG A 454 12.35 -1.51 1.55
N VAL A 455 12.00 -0.39 2.20
CA VAL A 455 11.95 0.92 1.53
C VAL A 455 13.31 1.23 0.87
N PRO A 456 13.35 1.47 -0.45
CA PRO A 456 14.55 1.91 -1.17
C PRO A 456 15.10 3.23 -0.64
N GLU A 457 16.41 3.45 -0.80
CA GLU A 457 17.05 4.66 -0.28
C GLU A 457 16.57 5.94 -0.98
N GLY A 458 16.39 5.91 -2.31
CA GLY A 458 15.87 7.06 -3.07
C GLY A 458 14.47 7.51 -2.63
N ILE A 459 13.61 6.56 -2.25
CA ILE A 459 12.27 6.84 -1.69
C ILE A 459 12.41 7.38 -0.27
N ARG A 460 13.28 6.78 0.56
CA ARG A 460 13.57 7.27 1.92
C ARG A 460 14.06 8.71 1.91
N SER A 461 14.93 9.06 0.97
CA SER A 461 15.48 10.40 0.87
C SER A 461 14.58 11.36 0.08
N CYS A 462 13.52 10.89 -0.58
CA CYS A 462 12.72 11.66 -1.53
C CYS A 462 13.55 12.27 -2.69
N ASP A 463 14.73 11.73 -2.99
CA ASP A 463 15.55 12.17 -4.13
C ASP A 463 15.17 11.40 -5.41
N ASP A 464 14.60 10.20 -5.26
CA ASP A 464 13.96 9.43 -6.33
C ASP A 464 12.65 8.83 -5.81
N ASN A 465 11.55 9.50 -6.14
CA ASN A 465 10.24 9.21 -5.57
C ASN A 465 9.57 8.00 -6.23
N MET A 466 10.03 7.57 -7.41
CA MET A 466 9.40 6.55 -8.26
C MET A 466 7.88 6.75 -8.49
N ASP A 467 7.38 7.98 -8.35
CA ASP A 467 5.96 8.34 -8.30
C ASP A 467 5.13 7.58 -7.24
N LEU A 468 5.76 7.12 -6.15
CA LEU A 468 5.14 6.39 -5.04
C LEU A 468 4.83 7.25 -3.83
N ILE A 469 5.50 8.40 -3.71
CA ILE A 469 5.34 9.31 -2.58
C ILE A 469 4.11 10.20 -2.82
N VAL A 470 3.22 10.22 -1.83
CA VAL A 470 2.04 11.09 -1.80
C VAL A 470 2.21 12.13 -0.71
N HIS A 471 1.95 13.38 -1.08
CA HIS A 471 1.84 14.54 -0.19
C HIS A 471 0.38 15.02 -0.19
N PRO A 472 -0.46 14.60 0.79
CA PRO A 472 -1.82 15.09 0.90
C PRO A 472 -1.84 16.58 1.23
N THR A 473 -2.80 17.30 0.64
CA THR A 473 -3.08 18.71 0.96
C THR A 473 -4.14 18.84 2.03
N PHE A 474 -4.09 19.95 2.77
CA PHE A 474 -4.92 20.19 3.94
C PHE A 474 -5.53 21.58 3.90
N LYS A 475 -6.73 21.71 4.47
CA LYS A 475 -7.30 22.97 4.92
C LYS A 475 -7.13 23.12 6.42
N ALA A 476 -7.05 24.36 6.89
CA ALA A 476 -7.10 24.64 8.31
C ALA A 476 -8.36 24.00 8.93
N GLY A 477 -8.19 23.27 10.03
CA GLY A 477 -9.22 22.49 10.70
C GLY A 477 -9.29 21.02 10.26
N ASP A 478 -8.54 20.60 9.25
CA ASP A 478 -8.42 19.19 8.87
C ASP A 478 -7.59 18.39 9.86
N VAL A 479 -7.81 17.07 9.89
CA VAL A 479 -7.06 16.12 10.70
C VAL A 479 -6.54 14.97 9.83
N LEU A 480 -5.24 14.71 9.92
CA LEU A 480 -4.58 13.55 9.32
C LEU A 480 -4.40 12.45 10.38
N PHE A 481 -4.77 11.22 10.03
CA PHE A 481 -4.37 9.99 10.73
C PHE A 481 -3.38 9.25 9.84
N PHE A 482 -2.32 8.66 10.41
CA PHE A 482 -1.46 7.73 9.67
C PHE A 482 -0.87 6.65 10.57
N MET A 483 -0.57 5.49 9.98
CA MET A 483 0.02 4.33 10.67
C MET A 483 1.51 4.55 10.96
N ASP A 484 1.80 5.38 11.96
CA ASP A 484 3.14 5.82 12.37
C ASP A 484 4.12 4.67 12.67
N GLY A 485 3.66 3.45 12.89
CA GLY A 485 4.55 2.29 13.07
C GLY A 485 4.69 1.33 11.90
N ALA A 486 3.84 1.45 10.88
CA ALA A 486 3.77 0.48 9.78
C ALA A 486 3.91 1.11 8.40
N GLN A 487 3.37 2.31 8.19
CA GLN A 487 3.46 3.01 6.93
C GLN A 487 4.79 3.76 6.82
N THR A 488 5.44 3.66 5.66
CA THR A 488 6.55 4.53 5.29
C THR A 488 6.05 5.96 5.16
N HIS A 489 6.58 6.85 6.01
CA HIS A 489 6.13 8.23 6.11
C HIS A 489 7.26 9.15 6.60
N GLY A 490 7.05 10.46 6.45
CA GLY A 490 7.99 11.49 6.86
C GLY A 490 7.45 12.86 6.54
N ALA A 491 8.34 13.81 6.24
CA ALA A 491 7.93 15.15 5.84
C ALA A 491 8.84 15.71 4.74
N LEU A 492 8.26 16.31 3.72
CA LEU A 492 8.96 17.16 2.76
C LEU A 492 9.46 18.43 3.45
N ALA A 493 10.57 18.98 2.95
CA ALA A 493 11.07 20.28 3.37
C ALA A 493 10.00 21.37 3.15
N TRP A 494 10.01 22.42 3.98
CA TRP A 494 9.02 23.49 3.88
C TRP A 494 9.53 24.63 2.99
N HIS A 495 8.76 25.03 1.99
CA HIS A 495 9.25 25.92 0.92
C HIS A 495 8.63 27.33 0.91
N THR A 496 7.52 27.55 1.59
CA THR A 496 6.76 28.80 1.52
C THR A 496 6.90 29.67 2.75
N GLU A 497 6.63 30.97 2.57
CA GLU A 497 6.79 31.99 3.63
C GLU A 497 5.79 31.82 4.77
N LEU A 498 4.56 31.41 4.46
CA LEU A 498 3.56 31.14 5.48
C LEU A 498 3.97 29.88 6.25
N SER A 499 4.30 30.04 7.53
CA SER A 499 4.76 28.90 8.33
C SER A 499 3.68 27.82 8.44
N ARG A 500 4.08 26.56 8.28
CA ARG A 500 3.28 25.40 8.66
C ARG A 500 2.86 25.52 10.11
N ARG A 501 1.64 25.13 10.43
CA ARG A 501 1.20 24.90 11.82
C ARG A 501 0.42 23.61 11.90
N GLY A 502 1.05 22.57 12.44
CA GLY A 502 0.40 21.29 12.69
C GLY A 502 0.58 20.87 14.15
N VAL A 503 -0.46 20.37 14.80
CA VAL A 503 -0.35 19.78 16.14
C VAL A 503 -0.35 18.27 16.01
N LEU A 504 0.79 17.64 16.31
CA LEU A 504 0.98 16.21 16.16
C LEU A 504 0.86 15.52 17.52
N ILE A 505 0.00 14.51 17.58
CA ILE A 505 -0.27 13.70 18.77
C ILE A 505 -0.05 12.23 18.40
N LYS A 506 0.84 11.58 19.14
CA LYS A 506 1.19 10.17 18.93
C LYS A 506 0.37 9.28 19.85
N TYR A 507 -0.48 8.44 19.28
CA TYR A 507 -1.27 7.44 20.00
C TYR A 507 -0.65 6.05 19.87
N SER A 508 -0.77 5.27 20.93
CA SER A 508 -0.41 3.86 20.98
C SER A 508 -1.61 3.07 21.48
N SER A 509 -1.84 1.90 20.90
CA SER A 509 -2.89 1.02 21.40
C SER A 509 -2.60 0.62 22.85
N ARG A 510 -3.61 0.08 23.54
CA ARG A 510 -3.44 -0.50 24.88
C ARG A 510 -2.35 -1.59 24.95
N ASN A 511 -2.01 -2.24 23.83
CA ASN A 511 -1.06 -3.36 23.79
C ASN A 511 0.40 -2.90 23.61
N PHE A 512 0.63 -1.65 23.22
CA PHE A 512 1.95 -1.10 22.95
C PHE A 512 2.31 0.00 23.95
N ASN A 513 3.54 -0.01 24.48
CA ASN A 513 4.09 1.10 25.26
C ASN A 513 5.18 1.81 24.45
N ARG A 514 4.82 2.95 23.88
CA ARG A 514 5.73 3.80 23.11
C ARG A 514 6.62 4.69 23.96
N LEU A 515 6.24 5.00 25.19
CA LEU A 515 6.94 6.03 25.97
C LEU A 515 7.99 5.45 26.92
N GLY A 516 7.96 4.13 27.14
CA GLY A 516 8.72 3.53 28.24
C GLY A 516 8.26 4.12 29.57
N GLY A 517 9.20 4.62 30.36
CA GLY A 517 8.97 5.34 31.62
C GLY A 517 9.36 4.54 32.86
N ASP A 518 9.11 5.11 34.03
CA ASP A 518 9.57 4.58 35.33
C ASP A 518 9.13 3.13 35.59
N MET A 519 7.97 2.73 35.06
CA MET A 519 7.45 1.36 35.17
C MET A 519 8.22 0.33 34.32
N CYS A 520 9.20 0.77 33.51
CA CYS A 520 10.20 -0.11 32.90
C CYS A 520 11.12 -0.69 33.97
N ASP A 521 11.42 0.05 35.03
CA ASP A 521 12.25 -0.42 36.13
C ASP A 521 11.52 -1.51 36.93
N PRO A 522 12.12 -2.70 37.12
CA PRO A 522 11.55 -3.76 37.95
C PRO A 522 11.18 -3.32 39.37
N HIS A 523 11.95 -2.43 40.00
CA HIS A 523 11.66 -1.95 41.36
C HIS A 523 10.38 -1.12 41.41
N ASN A 524 10.18 -0.23 40.44
CA ASN A 524 8.94 0.54 40.33
C ASN A 524 7.75 -0.36 39.95
N ARG A 525 8.00 -1.39 39.14
CA ARG A 525 6.96 -2.31 38.66
C ARG A 525 6.48 -3.31 39.71
N TRP A 526 7.39 -3.86 40.49
CA TRP A 526 7.14 -5.01 41.36
C TRP A 526 7.49 -4.77 42.83
N GLY A 527 8.07 -3.61 43.16
CA GLY A 527 8.48 -3.27 44.52
C GLY A 527 9.55 -4.23 45.05
N ASN A 528 9.46 -4.54 46.34
CA ASN A 528 10.48 -5.30 47.06
C ASN A 528 10.57 -6.78 46.62
N VAL A 529 9.63 -7.27 45.79
CA VAL A 529 9.65 -8.65 45.27
C VAL A 529 10.92 -8.95 44.49
N VAL A 530 11.53 -7.94 43.85
CA VAL A 530 12.76 -8.13 43.08
C VAL A 530 14.05 -8.00 43.89
N GLU A 531 13.96 -7.75 45.20
CA GLU A 531 15.15 -7.64 46.05
C GLU A 531 15.95 -8.95 46.07
N GLY A 532 17.26 -8.85 45.82
CA GLY A 532 18.15 -10.00 45.79
C GLY A 532 18.09 -10.86 44.52
N MET A 533 17.28 -10.48 43.52
CA MET A 533 17.27 -11.13 42.21
C MET A 533 18.58 -10.89 41.44
N SER A 534 18.97 -11.87 40.62
CA SER A 534 20.12 -11.74 39.71
C SER A 534 19.80 -10.83 38.53
N ASP A 535 20.83 -10.40 37.79
CA ASP A 535 20.65 -9.56 36.60
C ASP A 535 19.75 -10.23 35.55
N GLU A 536 19.86 -11.54 35.37
CA GLU A 536 19.01 -12.33 34.46
C GLU A 536 17.54 -12.29 34.88
N GLN A 537 17.29 -12.44 36.18
CA GLN A 537 15.95 -12.34 36.74
C GLN A 537 15.40 -10.92 36.61
N MET A 538 16.23 -9.90 36.89
CA MET A 538 15.87 -8.49 36.74
C MET A 538 15.54 -8.12 35.29
N ALA A 539 16.26 -8.68 34.31
CA ALA A 539 15.95 -8.49 32.90
C ALA A 539 14.55 -9.01 32.52
N VAL A 540 14.11 -10.14 33.11
CA VAL A 540 12.75 -10.69 32.93
C VAL A 540 11.69 -9.83 33.63
N MET A 541 12.01 -9.29 34.81
CA MET A 541 11.08 -8.49 35.62
C MET A 541 10.85 -7.09 35.04
N ARG A 542 11.56 -6.69 34.00
CA ARG A 542 11.47 -5.37 33.36
C ARG A 542 10.08 -5.08 32.78
N GLY A 543 9.70 -3.80 32.80
CA GLY A 543 8.47 -3.30 32.20
C GLY A 543 8.45 -3.31 30.67
N PRO A 544 7.27 -3.11 30.04
CA PRO A 544 7.18 -2.86 28.61
C PRO A 544 7.87 -1.54 28.24
N ASP A 545 8.77 -1.57 27.26
CA ASP A 545 9.59 -0.44 26.84
C ASP A 545 9.46 -0.19 25.32
N ARG A 546 9.65 1.06 24.90
CA ARG A 546 9.75 1.50 23.49
C ARG A 546 10.92 0.82 22.79
N ASP A 547 12.02 0.64 23.51
CA ASP A 547 13.35 0.45 22.93
C ASP A 547 13.65 -0.99 22.45
N ASN A 548 12.64 -1.87 22.38
CA ASN A 548 12.75 -3.15 21.68
C ASN A 548 13.05 -2.97 20.17
N HIS A 549 12.67 -1.83 19.59
CA HIS A 549 12.86 -1.54 18.17
C HIS A 549 14.34 -1.57 17.72
N ASN A 550 15.26 -1.14 18.58
CA ASN A 550 16.69 -1.02 18.27
C ASN A 550 17.56 -2.11 18.93
N GLY A 551 16.93 -3.14 19.51
CA GLY A 551 17.65 -4.15 20.30
C GLY A 551 18.31 -3.56 21.55
N ASN A 552 17.75 -2.46 22.09
CA ASN A 552 18.27 -1.73 23.24
C ASN A 552 17.70 -2.25 24.58
N VAL A 553 17.09 -3.43 24.55
CA VAL A 553 16.60 -4.12 25.74
C VAL A 553 17.52 -5.29 26.07
N PRO A 554 17.80 -5.57 27.35
CA PRO A 554 18.64 -6.70 27.73
C PRO A 554 18.05 -8.01 27.22
N ARG A 555 18.89 -8.88 26.66
CA ARG A 555 18.50 -10.20 26.15
C ARG A 555 19.10 -11.29 27.02
N LEU A 556 18.40 -12.41 27.15
CA LEU A 556 18.95 -13.59 27.81
C LEU A 556 19.56 -14.52 26.77
N GLU A 557 20.82 -14.86 26.96
CA GLU A 557 21.59 -15.78 26.11
C GLU A 557 22.01 -17.00 26.91
N ILE A 558 22.23 -18.12 26.22
CA ILE A 558 22.76 -19.35 26.82
C ILE A 558 24.25 -19.43 26.53
N GLU A 559 25.07 -19.45 27.56
CA GLU A 559 26.52 -19.56 27.47
C GLU A 559 27.02 -20.64 28.43
N ASN A 560 27.75 -21.64 27.92
CA ASN A 560 28.30 -22.75 28.70
C ASN A 560 27.28 -23.48 29.61
N GLY A 561 26.01 -23.55 29.18
CA GLY A 561 24.93 -24.18 29.94
C GLY A 561 24.30 -23.29 31.04
N GLY A 562 24.77 -22.05 31.21
CA GLY A 562 24.17 -21.03 32.05
C GLY A 562 23.39 -19.98 31.25
N VAL A 563 22.58 -19.18 31.95
CA VAL A 563 21.88 -18.01 31.38
C VAL A 563 22.70 -16.77 31.72
N ARG A 564 22.90 -15.87 30.75
CA ARG A 564 23.58 -14.60 30.93
C ARG A 564 22.77 -13.48 30.28
N VAL A 565 22.84 -12.29 30.86
CA VAL A 565 22.30 -11.09 30.22
C VAL A 565 23.28 -10.52 29.19
N SER A 566 22.80 -10.36 27.97
CA SER A 566 23.47 -9.65 26.89
C SER A 566 22.88 -8.26 26.73
N TYR A 567 23.75 -7.27 26.86
CA TYR A 567 23.45 -5.87 26.59
C TYR A 567 24.03 -5.44 25.23
N GLU A 568 24.49 -6.40 24.42
CA GLU A 568 25.02 -6.11 23.09
C GLU A 568 23.92 -5.59 22.16
N ARG A 569 24.21 -4.46 21.50
CA ARG A 569 23.35 -3.88 20.46
C ARG A 569 23.41 -4.77 19.22
N SER A 570 22.28 -5.30 18.78
CA SER A 570 22.21 -6.06 17.52
C SER A 570 22.20 -5.19 16.26
N GLY A 571 22.86 -4.02 16.26
CA GLY A 571 23.09 -3.24 15.04
C GLY A 571 21.87 -2.64 14.34
N GLY A 572 20.80 -2.27 15.06
CA GLY A 572 19.77 -1.38 14.52
C GLY A 572 20.35 0.02 14.28
N LEU A 573 20.29 0.52 13.03
CA LEU A 573 21.08 1.65 12.51
C LEU A 573 20.87 3.05 13.13
N TYR A 574 20.06 3.25 14.17
CA TYR A 574 19.83 4.59 14.73
C TYR A 574 19.62 4.54 16.26
N SER A 575 20.59 5.03 17.06
CA SER A 575 20.54 4.97 18.52
C SER A 575 20.40 6.32 19.21
N ALA A 576 19.53 6.38 20.22
CA ALA A 576 19.78 7.07 21.47
C ALA A 576 19.77 6.03 22.63
N ALA A 577 20.76 6.17 23.53
CA ALA A 577 21.09 5.46 24.78
C ALA A 577 20.48 4.07 25.11
N THR A 578 21.22 2.99 24.83
CA THR A 578 21.18 1.74 25.63
C THR A 578 22.03 1.93 26.89
N PRO A 579 21.64 1.45 28.08
CA PRO A 579 22.56 1.32 29.21
C PRO A 579 23.70 0.34 28.85
N ASN A 580 24.95 0.76 28.99
CA ASN A 580 26.13 -0.09 28.71
C ASN A 580 26.46 -1.07 29.85
N ALA A 581 25.64 -1.09 30.90
CA ALA A 581 25.80 -1.87 32.13
C ALA A 581 24.42 -2.03 32.81
N PRO A 582 24.26 -2.93 33.81
CA PRO A 582 23.07 -2.98 34.64
C PRO A 582 22.72 -1.59 35.17
N VAL A 583 21.42 -1.29 35.28
CA VAL A 583 20.96 -0.03 35.89
C VAL A 583 21.51 0.01 37.31
N ALA A 584 22.48 0.90 37.56
CA ALA A 584 23.13 0.95 38.87
C ALA A 584 22.07 1.23 39.94
N LYS A 585 22.14 0.50 41.06
CA LYS A 585 21.32 0.74 42.26
C LYS A 585 21.32 2.23 42.58
N SER A 586 20.18 2.90 42.42
CA SER A 586 19.92 4.21 43.02
C SER A 586 19.52 4.05 44.46
#